data_AF-A0A0D3BMB7-F1
#
_entry.id   AF-A0A0D3BMB7-F1
#
_cell.length_a   1.000
_cell.length_b   1.000
_cell.length_c   1.000
_cell.angle_alpha   90.00
_cell.angle_beta   90.00
_cell.angle_gamma   90.00
#
_symmetry.space_group_name_H-M   'P 1'
#
loop_
_entity.id
_entity.type
_entity.pdbx_description
1 polymer ?
#
loop_
_entity_poly.entity_id
_entity_poly.type
_entity_poly.pdbx_seq_one_letter_code
_entity_poly.pdbx_strand_id
1 'polypeptide(L)'
;MAKTKHVMYLKLSLTLLILAHVLATTNGLDSPSSNTKRPWPFKKLNKPVVLMISCDGFRFGYQFKTDTPNIDLLISEGTEAKSGLIPVFPTMTFPNHYSIATGLYPAYHGIIMNSFTDPVTGDKFNKGLDPKWWLGEPLWVTAANQGRKAVTYFWPGSEVPKDSWTCPKELCPHYNSSVSFEEVTLE
;
A
#
# COMPACT_ATOMS: atom_id res chain seq x y z
N MET A 1 29.35 -12.90 81.52
CA MET A 1 29.27 -11.94 80.40
C MET A 1 27.99 -12.25 79.63
N ALA A 2 26.82 -11.71 80.01
CA ALA A 2 26.27 -10.37 79.73
C ALA A 2 25.60 -10.23 78.32
N LYS A 3 24.25 -10.28 78.32
CA LYS A 3 23.22 -9.53 77.53
C LYS A 3 23.12 -9.83 76.01
N THR A 4 22.04 -10.41 75.48
CA THR A 4 20.69 -9.86 75.17
C THR A 4 20.69 -8.59 74.30
N LYS A 5 20.01 -8.63 73.13
CA LYS A 5 19.00 -7.64 72.69
C LYS A 5 18.41 -7.95 71.30
N HIS A 6 17.12 -8.28 71.29
CA HIS A 6 16.17 -7.95 70.21
C HIS A 6 15.86 -6.44 70.25
N VAL A 7 15.76 -5.80 69.09
CA VAL A 7 15.13 -4.48 68.85
C VAL A 7 14.58 -4.55 67.41
N MET A 8 13.30 -4.80 67.15
CA MET A 8 12.11 -3.94 67.32
C MET A 8 12.21 -2.64 66.51
N TYR A 9 11.59 -2.56 65.32
CA TYR A 9 10.81 -1.39 64.91
C TYR A 9 9.73 -1.79 63.89
N LEU A 10 8.50 -1.70 64.38
CA LEU A 10 7.21 -1.92 63.75
C LEU A 10 6.50 -0.55 63.82
N LYS A 11 5.85 -0.15 62.70
CA LYS A 11 4.79 0.88 62.57
C LYS A 11 5.15 2.37 62.77
N LEU A 12 4.85 3.19 61.76
CA LEU A 12 3.79 4.23 61.76
C LEU A 12 3.79 4.97 60.40
N SER A 13 2.71 4.83 59.61
CA SER A 13 1.66 5.86 59.40
C SER A 13 2.10 6.95 58.40
N LEU A 14 1.65 6.89 57.14
CA LEU A 14 0.35 7.40 56.68
C LEU A 14 0.10 8.86 57.09
N THR A 15 0.74 9.81 56.41
CA THR A 15 0.28 11.21 56.24
C THR A 15 1.14 11.90 55.18
N LEU A 16 0.67 11.97 53.93
CA LEU A 16 0.75 13.17 53.07
C LEU A 16 -0.09 12.98 51.79
N LEU A 17 -1.38 12.76 52.00
CA LEU A 17 -2.41 13.16 51.05
C LEU A 17 -2.81 14.57 51.49
N ILE A 18 -2.48 15.60 50.70
CA ILE A 18 -3.22 16.85 50.45
C ILE A 18 -2.27 17.86 49.77
N LEU A 19 -2.79 18.48 48.72
CA LEU A 19 -2.30 19.69 48.04
C LEU A 19 -1.29 19.54 46.90
N ALA A 20 -1.71 18.86 45.84
CA ALA A 20 -1.43 19.32 44.48
C ALA A 20 -2.68 19.23 43.61
N HIS A 21 -3.77 19.85 44.08
CA HIS A 21 -4.75 20.45 43.16
C HIS A 21 -4.13 21.72 42.59
N VAL A 22 -3.09 21.54 41.76
CA VAL A 22 -2.77 22.53 40.75
C VAL A 22 -3.79 22.28 39.65
N LEU A 23 -4.77 23.17 39.58
CA LEU A 23 -5.53 23.39 38.35
C LEU A 23 -4.50 23.66 37.25
N ALA A 24 -4.08 22.60 36.57
CA ALA A 24 -3.44 22.73 35.27
C ALA A 24 -4.55 23.12 34.30
N THR A 25 -4.88 24.42 34.30
CA THR A 25 -5.43 25.08 33.12
C THR A 25 -4.33 25.05 32.07
N THR A 26 -4.06 23.88 31.50
CA THR A 26 -3.46 23.83 30.17
C THR A 26 -4.58 24.24 29.25
N ASN A 27 -4.62 25.54 28.97
CA ASN A 27 -5.22 26.04 27.75
C ASN A 27 -4.86 25.04 26.65
N GLY A 28 -5.88 24.45 26.04
CA GLY A 28 -5.71 23.65 24.85
C GLY A 28 -4.80 24.45 23.93
N LEU A 29 -3.62 23.91 23.66
CA LEU A 29 -2.89 24.28 22.47
C LEU A 29 -3.77 23.74 21.35
N ASP A 30 -4.75 24.55 20.96
CA ASP A 30 -5.44 24.44 19.69
C ASP A 30 -4.33 24.22 18.66
N SER A 31 -4.24 22.98 18.17
CA SER A 31 -3.48 22.73 16.96
C SER A 31 -3.96 23.76 15.95
N PRO A 32 -3.07 24.50 15.28
CA PRO A 32 -3.49 25.46 14.28
C PRO A 32 -4.37 24.67 13.31
N SER A 33 -5.67 24.94 13.30
CA SER A 33 -6.55 24.39 12.30
C SER A 33 -6.05 24.98 11.00
N SER A 34 -5.20 24.23 10.29
CA SER A 34 -4.72 24.63 8.99
C SER A 34 -5.98 24.75 8.14
N ASN A 35 -6.37 25.99 7.89
CA ASN A 35 -7.56 26.34 7.15
C ASN A 35 -7.29 26.14 5.65
N THR A 36 -6.70 24.98 5.31
CA THR A 36 -6.63 24.49 3.95
C THR A 36 -8.05 24.08 3.61
N LYS A 37 -8.78 24.95 2.91
CA LYS A 37 -10.03 24.60 2.25
C LYS A 37 -9.76 23.37 1.40
N ARG A 38 -10.17 22.19 1.90
CA ARG A 38 -10.05 20.94 1.15
C ARG A 38 -10.85 21.12 -0.15
N PRO A 39 -10.22 21.05 -1.33
CA PRO A 39 -10.81 21.59 -2.56
C PRO A 39 -12.04 20.84 -3.07
N TRP A 40 -12.39 19.68 -2.50
CA TRP A 40 -13.48 18.85 -2.99
C TRP A 40 -14.36 18.31 -1.85
N PRO A 41 -15.70 18.29 -2.02
CA PRO A 41 -16.59 17.64 -1.07
C PRO A 41 -16.35 16.14 -1.12
N PHE A 42 -15.74 15.59 -0.08
CA PHE A 42 -15.59 14.14 0.07
C PHE A 42 -16.96 13.50 0.25
N LYS A 43 -17.51 12.92 -0.81
CA LYS A 43 -18.64 12.00 -0.69
C LYS A 43 -18.15 10.73 -0.02
N LYS A 44 -18.57 10.51 1.22
CA LYS A 44 -18.28 9.24 1.92
C LYS A 44 -18.88 8.10 1.09
N LEU A 45 -18.04 7.15 0.70
CA LEU A 45 -18.49 5.96 -0.03
C LEU A 45 -19.30 5.08 0.92
N ASN A 46 -20.37 4.46 0.40
CA ASN A 46 -21.25 3.59 1.17
C ASN A 46 -20.62 2.23 1.49
N LYS A 47 -19.51 1.89 0.82
CA LYS A 47 -18.73 0.68 1.01
C LYS A 47 -17.24 1.02 0.86
N PRO A 48 -16.34 0.34 1.57
CA PRO A 48 -14.90 0.46 1.32
C PRO A 48 -14.56 0.12 -0.14
N VAL A 49 -13.62 0.86 -0.71
CA VAL A 49 -13.04 0.60 -2.03
C VAL A 49 -11.56 0.30 -1.83
N VAL A 50 -11.06 -0.69 -2.57
CA VAL A 50 -9.63 -1.00 -2.61
C VAL A 50 -9.01 -0.21 -3.75
N LEU A 51 -8.02 0.62 -3.43
CA LEU A 51 -7.20 1.33 -4.40
C LEU A 51 -5.77 0.80 -4.29
N MET A 52 -5.23 0.28 -5.38
CA MET A 52 -3.87 -0.21 -5.44
C MET A 52 -3.04 0.72 -6.31
N ILE A 53 -2.05 1.37 -5.71
CA ILE A 53 -1.17 2.34 -6.36
C ILE A 53 0.24 1.74 -6.40
N SER A 54 0.85 1.72 -7.58
CA SER A 54 2.24 1.33 -7.75
C SER A 54 3.06 2.50 -8.25
N CYS A 55 4.16 2.80 -7.55
CA CYS A 55 5.18 3.74 -8.02
C CYS A 55 6.39 2.92 -8.48
N ASP A 56 6.54 2.72 -9.79
CA ASP A 56 7.61 1.87 -10.33
C ASP A 56 9.00 2.39 -9.91
N GLY A 57 9.87 1.47 -9.49
CA GLY A 57 11.21 1.80 -9.01
C GLY A 57 11.28 2.54 -7.67
N PHE A 58 10.17 2.68 -6.92
CA PHE A 58 10.18 3.28 -5.57
C PHE A 58 10.84 2.34 -4.56
N ARG A 59 12.17 2.38 -4.51
CA ARG A 59 12.97 1.55 -3.62
C ARG A 59 12.75 1.96 -2.16
N PHE A 60 12.66 0.97 -1.28
CA PHE A 60 12.67 1.22 0.17
C PHE A 60 13.88 2.07 0.57
N GLY A 61 13.60 3.13 1.32
CA GLY A 61 14.56 4.13 1.76
C GLY A 61 14.51 5.43 0.94
N TYR A 62 13.83 5.45 -0.22
CA TYR A 62 13.65 6.69 -0.99
C TYR A 62 12.79 7.73 -0.26
N GLN A 63 11.84 7.30 0.56
CA GLN A 63 11.05 8.17 1.43
C GLN A 63 11.89 8.95 2.46
N PHE A 64 13.14 8.53 2.70
CA PHE A 64 14.06 9.24 3.61
C PHE A 64 15.05 10.14 2.88
N LYS A 65 15.00 10.19 1.53
CA LYS A 65 15.98 10.94 0.70
C LYS A 65 15.46 12.29 0.23
N THR A 66 14.16 12.53 0.34
CA THR A 66 13.51 13.77 -0.11
C THR A 66 12.20 13.93 0.64
N ASP A 67 11.64 15.15 0.64
CA ASP A 67 10.37 15.42 1.30
C ASP A 67 9.23 14.75 0.50
N THR A 68 8.49 13.87 1.17
CA THR A 68 7.36 13.14 0.59
C THR A 68 6.08 13.32 1.41
N PRO A 69 5.60 14.57 1.61
CA PRO A 69 4.60 14.87 2.64
C PRO A 69 3.30 14.06 2.55
N ASN A 70 2.87 13.71 1.33
CA ASN A 70 1.69 12.86 1.14
C ASN A 70 1.95 11.38 1.49
N ILE A 71 3.14 10.87 1.20
CA ILE A 71 3.55 9.51 1.58
C ILE A 71 3.77 9.46 3.11
N ASP A 72 4.38 10.49 3.68
CA ASP A 72 4.62 10.60 5.12
C ASP A 72 3.30 10.59 5.89
N LEU A 73 2.28 11.28 5.38
CA LEU A 73 0.92 11.25 5.92
C LEU A 73 0.29 9.85 5.82
N LEU A 74 0.47 9.14 4.70
CA LEU A 74 -0.03 7.77 4.55
C LEU A 74 0.65 6.81 5.53
N ILE A 75 1.93 7.01 5.83
CA ILE A 75 2.69 6.22 6.79
C ILE A 75 2.22 6.54 8.22
N SER A 76 2.09 7.82 8.59
CA SER A 76 1.74 8.22 9.97
C SER A 76 0.31 7.84 10.35
N GLU A 77 -0.63 7.91 9.42
CA GLU A 77 -2.05 7.60 9.64
C GLU A 77 -2.44 6.17 9.22
N GLY A 78 -1.47 5.40 8.72
CA GLY A 78 -1.70 4.09 8.10
C GLY A 78 -0.84 2.97 8.66
N THR A 79 -0.41 2.08 7.78
CA THR A 79 0.45 0.94 8.13
C THR A 79 1.50 0.74 7.05
N GLU A 80 2.75 0.53 7.48
CA GLU A 80 3.88 0.28 6.59
C GLU A 80 4.60 -1.04 6.92
N ALA A 81 5.27 -1.59 5.91
CA ALA A 81 6.23 -2.67 6.11
C ALA A 81 7.58 -2.06 6.55
N LYS A 82 7.93 -2.24 7.84
CA LYS A 82 9.13 -1.63 8.45
C LYS A 82 10.45 -1.93 7.72
N SER A 83 10.56 -3.08 7.07
CA SER A 83 11.73 -3.52 6.32
C SER A 83 11.56 -3.42 4.80
N GLY A 84 10.50 -2.76 4.33
CA GLY A 84 10.09 -2.77 2.93
C GLY A 84 9.48 -4.09 2.47
N LEU A 85 9.02 -4.10 1.22
CA LEU A 85 8.52 -5.29 0.54
C LEU A 85 9.66 -6.01 -0.17
N ILE A 86 9.66 -7.34 -0.10
CA ILE A 86 10.63 -8.19 -0.81
C ILE A 86 10.05 -8.53 -2.19
N PRO A 87 10.68 -8.11 -3.30
CA PRO A 87 10.21 -8.45 -4.64
C PRO A 87 10.46 -9.93 -4.97
N VAL A 88 9.72 -10.45 -5.95
CA VAL A 88 10.05 -11.73 -6.58
C VAL A 88 11.26 -11.57 -7.50
N PHE A 89 11.98 -12.67 -7.73
CA PHE A 89 13.06 -12.70 -8.72
C PHE A 89 12.53 -13.08 -10.12
N PRO A 90 12.95 -12.40 -11.20
CA PRO A 90 13.85 -11.23 -11.21
C PRO A 90 13.12 -9.94 -10.79
N THR A 91 13.87 -8.98 -10.22
CA THR A 91 13.33 -7.69 -9.76
C THR A 91 13.07 -6.72 -10.92
N MET A 92 12.21 -7.14 -11.85
CA MET A 92 11.78 -6.38 -13.04
C MET A 92 10.30 -5.99 -12.92
N THR A 93 9.93 -4.91 -13.62
CA THR A 93 8.58 -4.33 -13.63
C THR A 93 7.48 -5.36 -13.87
N PHE A 94 7.46 -6.01 -15.05
CA PHE A 94 6.34 -6.87 -15.46
C PHE A 94 6.18 -8.10 -14.55
N PRO A 95 7.24 -8.87 -14.25
CA PRO A 95 7.14 -10.00 -13.33
C PRO A 95 6.59 -9.61 -11.96
N ASN A 96 7.11 -8.53 -11.35
CA ASN A 96 6.70 -8.14 -10.00
C ASN A 96 5.28 -7.58 -9.94
N HIS A 97 4.89 -6.72 -10.89
CA HIS A 97 3.53 -6.18 -10.92
C HIS A 97 2.49 -7.28 -11.15
N TYR A 98 2.80 -8.28 -11.97
CA TYR A 98 1.90 -9.39 -12.21
C TYR A 98 1.88 -10.38 -11.04
N SER A 99 3.00 -10.60 -10.34
CA SER A 99 3.04 -11.32 -9.07
C SER A 99 2.16 -10.64 -7.99
N ILE A 100 2.19 -9.31 -7.87
CA ILE A 100 1.32 -8.56 -6.95
C ILE A 100 -0.16 -8.78 -7.31
N ALA A 101 -0.50 -8.74 -8.61
CA ALA A 101 -1.88 -8.89 -9.05
C ALA A 101 -2.44 -10.31 -8.89
N THR A 102 -1.60 -11.34 -8.95
CA THR A 102 -2.01 -12.76 -9.01
C THR A 102 -1.68 -13.55 -7.74
N GLY A 103 -0.72 -13.10 -6.94
CA GLY A 103 -0.16 -13.87 -5.82
C GLY A 103 0.75 -15.03 -6.24
N LEU A 104 1.09 -15.14 -7.53
CA LEU A 104 1.91 -16.24 -8.07
C LEU A 104 3.37 -15.81 -8.27
N TYR A 105 4.30 -16.76 -8.27
CA TYR A 105 5.67 -16.51 -8.75
C TYR A 105 5.74 -16.44 -10.28
N PRO A 106 6.77 -15.80 -10.85
CA PRO A 106 6.95 -15.70 -12.30
C PRO A 106 6.89 -17.00 -13.08
N ALA A 107 7.41 -18.08 -12.50
CA ALA A 107 7.36 -19.42 -13.09
C ALA A 107 5.92 -19.97 -13.26
N TYR A 108 4.95 -19.48 -12.49
CA TYR A 108 3.56 -19.96 -12.52
C TYR A 108 2.61 -19.00 -13.26
N HIS A 109 2.88 -17.69 -13.23
CA HIS A 109 2.07 -16.72 -13.98
C HIS A 109 2.61 -16.40 -15.38
N GLY A 110 3.71 -17.02 -15.81
CA GLY A 110 4.23 -16.97 -17.19
C GLY A 110 5.11 -15.76 -17.52
N ILE A 111 4.89 -14.62 -16.86
CA ILE A 111 5.67 -13.39 -17.08
C ILE A 111 7.00 -13.42 -16.32
N ILE A 112 8.03 -14.02 -16.93
CA ILE A 112 9.34 -14.23 -16.29
C ILE A 112 10.31 -13.05 -16.41
N MET A 113 10.16 -12.21 -17.44
CA MET A 113 10.98 -11.02 -17.70
C MET A 113 10.14 -9.97 -18.44
N ASN A 114 10.66 -8.74 -18.56
CA ASN A 114 10.01 -7.70 -19.39
C ASN A 114 10.03 -8.05 -20.89
N SER A 115 11.01 -8.86 -21.31
CA SER A 115 11.13 -9.41 -22.66
C SER A 115 11.86 -10.75 -22.58
N PHE A 116 11.36 -11.77 -23.28
CA PHE A 116 11.94 -13.10 -23.35
C PHE A 116 11.49 -13.86 -24.60
N THR A 117 12.16 -14.96 -24.91
CA THR A 117 11.80 -15.88 -26.00
C THR A 117 11.42 -17.21 -25.40
N ASP A 118 10.28 -17.77 -25.83
CA ASP A 118 9.93 -19.15 -25.51
C ASP A 118 10.86 -20.09 -26.31
N PRO A 119 11.67 -20.92 -25.63
CA PRO A 119 12.62 -21.81 -26.30
C PRO A 119 11.95 -22.94 -27.09
N VAL A 120 10.68 -23.25 -26.84
CA VAL A 120 9.95 -24.33 -27.52
C VAL A 120 9.32 -23.83 -28.81
N THR A 121 8.61 -22.70 -28.76
CA THR A 121 7.88 -22.15 -29.92
C THR A 121 8.72 -21.16 -30.73
N GLY A 122 9.75 -20.54 -30.12
CA GLY A 122 10.48 -19.42 -30.71
C GLY A 122 9.74 -18.08 -30.60
N ASP A 123 8.55 -18.06 -29.99
CA ASP A 123 7.77 -16.84 -29.84
C ASP A 123 8.43 -15.87 -28.86
N LYS A 124 8.28 -14.57 -29.13
CA LYS A 124 8.88 -13.51 -28.32
C LYS A 124 7.80 -12.77 -27.55
N PHE A 125 7.97 -12.70 -26.24
CA PHE A 125 7.27 -11.75 -25.40
C PHE A 125 8.08 -10.46 -25.34
N ASN A 126 7.45 -9.33 -25.65
CA ASN A 126 8.00 -7.99 -25.41
C ASN A 126 6.86 -7.05 -25.03
N LYS A 127 6.45 -7.10 -23.76
CA LYS A 127 5.31 -6.33 -23.23
C LYS A 127 4.02 -6.53 -24.07
N GLY A 128 3.84 -7.74 -24.62
CA GLY A 128 2.75 -8.05 -25.53
C GLY A 128 1.45 -8.36 -24.81
N LEU A 129 0.32 -8.21 -25.51
CA LEU A 129 -1.03 -8.44 -25.00
C LEU A 129 -1.60 -9.82 -25.35
N ASP A 130 -0.81 -10.70 -25.96
CA ASP A 130 -1.25 -12.06 -26.31
C ASP A 130 -1.55 -12.88 -25.02
N PRO A 131 -2.80 -13.30 -24.79
CA PRO A 131 -3.21 -13.97 -23.55
C PRO A 131 -2.42 -15.25 -23.23
N LYS A 132 -1.78 -15.90 -24.20
CA LYS A 132 -1.00 -17.13 -23.96
C LYS A 132 0.13 -16.94 -22.94
N TRP A 133 0.64 -15.71 -22.80
CA TRP A 133 1.72 -15.38 -21.85
C TRP A 133 1.22 -15.12 -20.43
N TRP A 134 -0.05 -14.75 -20.27
CA TRP A 134 -0.61 -14.20 -19.04
C TRP A 134 -1.43 -15.27 -18.31
N LEU A 135 -0.72 -16.11 -17.53
CA LEU A 135 -1.30 -17.22 -16.80
C LEU A 135 -1.77 -16.79 -15.39
N GLY A 136 -2.53 -17.65 -14.72
CA GLY A 136 -3.13 -17.31 -13.42
C GLY A 136 -4.30 -16.34 -13.54
N GLU A 137 -4.85 -15.92 -12.39
CA GLU A 137 -6.00 -15.03 -12.30
C GLU A 137 -5.61 -13.74 -11.54
N PRO A 138 -5.54 -12.58 -12.22
CA PRO A 138 -5.26 -11.32 -11.56
C PRO A 138 -6.49 -10.74 -10.85
N LEU A 139 -6.27 -9.89 -9.86
CA LEU A 139 -7.30 -9.34 -8.96
C LEU A 139 -8.53 -8.74 -9.68
N TRP A 140 -8.34 -8.05 -10.80
CA TRP A 140 -9.45 -7.46 -11.57
C TRP A 140 -10.31 -8.51 -12.27
N VAL A 141 -9.72 -9.64 -12.70
CA VAL A 141 -10.45 -10.80 -13.22
C VAL A 141 -11.24 -11.46 -12.10
N THR A 142 -10.61 -11.70 -10.94
CA THR A 142 -11.29 -12.23 -9.74
C THR A 142 -12.50 -11.38 -9.36
N ALA A 143 -12.33 -10.06 -9.34
CA ALA A 143 -13.41 -9.12 -9.04
C ALA A 143 -14.54 -9.22 -10.08
N ALA A 144 -14.22 -9.19 -11.38
CA ALA A 144 -15.20 -9.30 -12.46
C ALA A 144 -15.96 -10.63 -12.43
N ASN A 145 -15.26 -11.74 -12.23
CA ASN A 145 -15.83 -13.09 -12.10
C ASN A 145 -16.81 -13.19 -10.91
N GLN A 146 -16.60 -12.39 -9.86
CA GLN A 146 -17.50 -12.31 -8.69
C GLN A 146 -18.58 -11.21 -8.83
N GLY A 147 -18.78 -10.66 -10.03
CA GLY A 147 -19.77 -9.61 -10.28
C GLY A 147 -19.44 -8.28 -9.60
N ARG A 148 -18.16 -8.03 -9.26
CA ARG A 148 -17.69 -6.76 -8.72
C ARG A 148 -17.12 -5.89 -9.85
N LYS A 149 -17.29 -4.58 -9.74
CA LYS A 149 -16.65 -3.63 -10.65
C LYS A 149 -15.16 -3.52 -10.34
N ALA A 150 -14.33 -3.70 -11.35
CA ALA A 150 -12.90 -3.40 -11.31
C ALA A 150 -12.59 -2.28 -12.31
N VAL A 151 -11.57 -1.49 -11.99
CA VAL A 151 -11.02 -0.41 -12.81
C VAL A 151 -9.51 -0.55 -12.72
N THR A 152 -8.82 -0.45 -13.86
CA THR A 152 -7.37 -0.60 -13.94
C THR A 152 -6.81 0.55 -14.76
N TYR A 153 -5.74 1.18 -14.27
CA TYR A 153 -5.05 2.23 -15.01
C TYR A 153 -3.57 1.82 -15.13
N PHE A 154 -3.15 1.46 -16.35
CA PHE A 154 -1.75 1.17 -16.70
C PHE A 154 -1.08 0.02 -15.93
N TRP A 155 -1.85 -0.90 -15.33
CA TRP A 155 -1.27 -2.05 -14.63
C TRP A 155 -0.84 -3.13 -15.64
N PRO A 156 0.40 -3.67 -15.56
CA PRO A 156 0.84 -4.74 -16.47
C PRO A 156 -0.11 -5.93 -16.50
N GLY A 157 -0.64 -6.26 -17.68
CA GLY A 157 -1.57 -7.36 -17.90
C GLY A 157 -3.05 -7.00 -17.77
N SER A 158 -3.41 -5.77 -17.34
CA SER A 158 -4.82 -5.38 -17.23
C SER A 158 -5.52 -5.27 -18.57
N GLU A 159 -4.77 -4.97 -19.64
CA GLU A 159 -5.28 -4.86 -21.00
C GLU A 159 -5.55 -6.21 -21.67
N VAL A 160 -5.25 -7.32 -21.00
CA VAL A 160 -5.41 -8.67 -21.53
C VAL A 160 -6.78 -9.20 -21.13
N PRO A 161 -7.70 -9.44 -22.09
CA PRO A 161 -9.00 -10.03 -21.78
C PRO A 161 -8.83 -11.44 -21.20
N LYS A 162 -9.59 -11.76 -20.15
CA LYS A 162 -9.59 -13.08 -19.50
C LYS A 162 -10.90 -13.30 -18.76
N ASP A 163 -11.56 -14.43 -19.02
CA ASP A 163 -12.83 -14.81 -18.41
C ASP A 163 -13.86 -13.67 -18.48
N SER A 164 -14.38 -13.19 -17.34
CA SER A 164 -15.36 -12.09 -17.30
C SER A 164 -14.75 -10.69 -17.50
N TRP A 165 -13.42 -10.57 -17.50
CA TRP A 165 -12.74 -9.31 -17.71
C TRP A 165 -12.46 -9.07 -19.19
N THR A 166 -13.06 -8.01 -19.74
CA THR A 166 -12.94 -7.64 -21.15
C THR A 166 -12.09 -6.40 -21.41
N CYS A 167 -11.49 -5.81 -20.37
CA CYS A 167 -10.86 -4.49 -20.41
C CYS A 167 -11.75 -3.42 -21.12
N PRO A 168 -12.89 -3.04 -20.54
CA PRO A 168 -13.73 -1.99 -21.11
C PRO A 168 -12.95 -0.68 -21.20
N LYS A 169 -13.00 0.02 -22.35
CA LYS A 169 -12.17 1.20 -22.64
C LYS A 169 -12.28 2.29 -21.57
N GLU A 170 -13.46 2.49 -20.99
CA GLU A 170 -13.72 3.50 -19.96
C GLU A 170 -13.20 3.11 -18.57
N LEU A 171 -12.88 1.82 -18.36
CA LEU A 171 -12.43 1.28 -17.07
C LEU A 171 -11.01 0.70 -17.13
N CYS A 172 -10.45 0.62 -18.33
CA CYS A 172 -9.16 0.00 -18.65
C CYS A 172 -8.58 0.69 -19.90
N PRO A 173 -8.08 1.92 -19.76
CA PRO A 173 -7.41 2.59 -20.87
C PRO A 173 -6.11 1.88 -21.23
N HIS A 174 -5.83 1.81 -22.53
CA HIS A 174 -4.57 1.28 -23.04
C HIS A 174 -3.38 2.11 -22.57
N TYR A 175 -2.28 1.44 -22.21
CA TYR A 175 -1.08 2.08 -21.72
C TYR A 175 -0.59 3.18 -22.67
N ASN A 176 -0.42 4.38 -22.11
CA ASN A 176 0.14 5.51 -22.81
C ASN A 176 1.05 6.31 -21.86
N SER A 177 2.35 6.23 -22.08
CA SER A 177 3.36 6.91 -21.24
C SER A 177 3.33 8.44 -21.34
N SER A 178 2.58 9.00 -22.28
CA SER A 178 2.45 10.44 -22.46
C SER A 178 1.31 11.06 -21.63
N VAL A 179 0.45 10.23 -21.03
CA VAL A 179 -0.61 10.71 -20.13
C VAL A 179 0.02 11.20 -18.83
N SER A 180 -0.35 12.41 -18.41
CA SER A 180 0.16 13.02 -17.19
C SER A 180 -0.42 12.37 -15.94
N PHE A 181 0.29 12.43 -14.80
CA PHE A 181 -0.22 11.87 -13.56
C PHE A 181 -1.49 12.58 -13.07
N GLU A 182 -1.62 13.88 -13.35
CA GLU A 182 -2.80 14.67 -13.03
C GLU A 182 -4.05 14.11 -13.75
N GLU A 183 -3.93 13.79 -15.04
CA GLU A 183 -5.02 13.20 -15.82
C GLU A 183 -5.45 11.83 -15.26
N VAL A 184 -4.51 11.01 -14.78
CA VAL A 184 -4.82 9.71 -14.14
C VAL A 184 -5.69 9.88 -12.88
N THR A 185 -5.58 11.00 -12.18
CA THR A 185 -6.27 11.24 -10.90
C THR A 185 -7.62 11.95 -11.02
N LEU A 186 -7.96 12.47 -12.20
CA LEU A 186 -9.15 13.31 -12.43
C LEU A 186 -10.36 12.55 -12.99
N GLU A 187 -10.19 11.27 -13.35
CA GLU A 187 -11.25 10.37 -13.85
C GLU A 187 -11.74 9.36 -12.78
#